data_AF-A0A3B1IED9-F1
#
_entry.id   AF-A0A3B1IED9-F1
#
_cell.length_a   1.000
_cell.length_b   1.000
_cell.length_c   1.000
_cell.angle_alpha   90.00
_cell.angle_beta   90.00
_cell.angle_gamma   90.00
#
_symmetry.space_group_name_H-M   'P 1'
#
loop_
_entity.id
_entity.type
_entity.pdbx_description
1 polymer ?
#
loop_
_entity_poly.entity_id
_entity_poly.type
_entity_poly.pdbx_seq_one_letter_code
_entity_poly.pdbx_strand_id
1 'polypeptide(L)'
;MTLSHQYRSLILLSLLAVHSCTDGMQGCLEKQRVMGMLRQMEKFLKAQEIRFNEGLRIMKSKLTSLQNSVSKFPQADQSSPSSSCPALEAPPHGRKFGSKYMVGHEVHFTCSPGYHLVGPGTRVCQENGSWSGVSAICKDVSHCASNPCLNGGTCVEGVNQYKCTCPHSWSGSRCQHQTQTAPPEWSVVNDPAFSRKPRCAKVDRAQHCSCDAGFHMSGTSDSSICQDVNECEVYKADSSGLLCAHMCVNIPGSYRCSCPSGYKLLADGRSCEDVDECLMQLHNCSHGTTCVNTGGGFQCVNPECPRSHGNISYVKTSPFQCERNPCPMESRSCPLAPKSVSYHYLSLPSNLRTPATLFRMATASAPGRPGPDSLRFGIAGGGDARGLFVMQRSDRQTGELILVQTLTGPQELSVDVDMAEYLDRTFQAKHLARVRVLVSPYEF
;
A
#
# COMPACT_ATOMS: atom_id res chain seq x y z
N MET A 1 -10.10 14.42 -30.59
CA MET A 1 -9.17 14.57 -31.73
C MET A 1 -7.82 15.19 -31.35
N THR A 2 -7.73 16.00 -30.28
CA THR A 2 -6.49 16.67 -29.85
C THR A 2 -5.45 15.75 -29.19
N LEU A 3 -5.88 14.68 -28.48
CA LEU A 3 -4.95 13.73 -27.83
C LEU A 3 -4.13 12.89 -28.82
N SER A 4 -4.70 12.52 -29.97
CA SER A 4 -4.04 11.68 -31.00
C SER A 4 -2.88 12.39 -31.69
N HIS A 5 -2.95 13.72 -31.81
CA HIS A 5 -1.90 14.54 -32.43
C HIS A 5 -0.64 14.71 -31.56
N GLN A 6 -0.80 14.77 -30.23
CA GLN A 6 0.33 14.88 -29.31
C GLN A 6 1.14 13.56 -29.25
N TYR A 7 0.47 12.41 -29.23
CA TYR A 7 1.15 11.10 -29.25
C TYR A 7 1.89 10.82 -30.57
N ARG A 8 1.32 11.21 -31.72
CA ARG A 8 2.01 11.10 -33.01
C ARG A 8 3.27 11.96 -33.08
N SER A 9 3.26 13.14 -32.46
CA SER A 9 4.44 14.03 -32.42
C SER A 9 5.56 13.47 -31.53
N LEU A 10 5.21 12.86 -30.40
CA LEU A 10 6.17 12.17 -29.51
C LEU A 10 6.81 10.93 -30.16
N ILE A 11 6.06 10.20 -30.98
CA ILE A 11 6.59 9.05 -31.74
C ILE A 11 7.53 9.52 -32.87
N LEU A 12 7.24 10.64 -33.53
CA LEU A 12 8.15 11.23 -34.52
C LEU A 12 9.46 11.75 -33.88
N LEU A 13 9.37 12.38 -32.71
CA LEU A 13 10.52 12.87 -31.95
C LEU A 13 11.44 11.74 -31.47
N SER A 14 10.87 10.60 -31.08
CA SER A 14 11.65 9.40 -30.71
C SER A 14 12.27 8.69 -31.91
N LEU A 15 11.64 8.72 -33.09
CA LEU A 15 12.23 8.21 -34.33
C LEU A 15 13.44 9.06 -34.82
N LEU A 16 13.42 10.37 -34.56
CA LEU A 16 14.54 11.27 -34.86
C LEU A 16 15.72 11.06 -33.91
N ALA A 17 15.47 10.78 -32.63
CA ALA A 17 16.52 10.48 -31.64
C ALA A 17 17.31 9.19 -31.95
N VAL A 18 16.75 8.27 -32.74
CA VAL A 18 17.41 7.01 -33.15
C VAL A 18 18.30 7.19 -34.39
N HIS A 19 18.17 8.30 -35.14
CA HIS A 19 18.99 8.57 -36.33
C HIS A 19 20.36 9.22 -36.03
N SER A 20 20.60 9.68 -34.81
CA SER A 20 21.85 10.35 -34.40
C SER A 20 22.79 9.44 -33.59
N CYS A 21 23.01 8.21 -34.07
CA CYS A 21 24.02 7.30 -33.53
C CYS A 21 24.95 6.86 -34.65
N THR A 22 25.97 7.68 -34.91
CA THR A 22 27.15 7.30 -35.69
C THR A 22 28.39 7.55 -34.85
N ASP A 23 29.19 6.49 -34.76
CA ASP A 23 30.52 6.33 -34.17
C ASP A 23 30.71 6.23 -32.64
N GLY A 24 31.02 4.99 -32.22
CA GLY A 24 32.06 4.72 -31.23
C GLY A 24 31.72 4.82 -29.74
N MET A 25 30.96 3.86 -29.19
CA MET A 25 31.23 3.12 -27.92
C MET A 25 29.98 2.33 -27.47
N GLN A 26 30.21 1.16 -26.87
CA GLN A 26 29.22 0.12 -26.56
C GLN A 26 28.04 0.61 -25.71
N GLY A 27 26.83 0.55 -26.28
CA GLY A 27 25.60 0.77 -25.53
C GLY A 27 24.32 0.99 -26.35
N CYS A 28 24.18 0.45 -27.57
CA CYS A 28 22.92 0.53 -28.30
C CYS A 28 22.14 -0.79 -28.19
N LEU A 29 21.00 -0.74 -27.49
CA LEU A 29 19.95 -1.75 -27.62
C LEU A 29 19.63 -1.93 -29.11
N GLU A 30 19.79 -3.17 -29.58
CA GLU A 30 19.64 -3.59 -30.98
C GLU A 30 18.42 -2.91 -31.63
N LYS A 31 18.65 -2.04 -32.61
CA LYS A 31 17.63 -1.24 -33.32
C LYS A 31 16.40 -2.06 -33.72
N GLN A 32 16.60 -3.34 -34.05
CA GLN A 32 15.54 -4.27 -34.38
C GLN A 32 14.59 -4.59 -33.21
N ARG A 33 15.11 -4.68 -31.98
CA ARG A 33 14.34 -5.00 -30.76
C ARG A 33 13.43 -3.84 -30.36
N VAL A 34 13.93 -2.61 -30.46
CA VAL A 34 13.14 -1.38 -30.19
C VAL A 34 12.05 -1.20 -31.25
N MET A 35 12.36 -1.41 -32.53
CA MET A 35 11.38 -1.38 -33.62
C MET A 35 10.31 -2.48 -33.47
N GLY A 36 10.68 -3.65 -32.94
CA GLY A 36 9.75 -4.71 -32.59
C GLY A 36 8.75 -4.29 -31.50
N MET A 37 9.25 -3.72 -30.40
CA MET A 37 8.43 -3.22 -29.30
C MET A 37 7.48 -2.10 -29.76
N LEU A 38 7.95 -1.15 -30.57
CA LEU A 38 7.12 -0.07 -31.11
C LEU A 38 5.99 -0.59 -32.02
N ARG A 39 6.27 -1.58 -32.88
CA ARG A 39 5.24 -2.21 -33.72
C ARG A 39 4.21 -2.97 -32.88
N GLN A 40 4.63 -3.60 -31.80
CA GLN A 40 3.73 -4.33 -30.90
C GLN A 40 2.83 -3.36 -30.12
N MET A 41 3.39 -2.22 -29.68
CA MET A 41 2.63 -1.17 -29.00
C MET A 41 1.64 -0.47 -29.94
N GLU A 42 2.02 -0.24 -31.20
CA GLU A 42 1.11 0.31 -32.23
C GLU A 42 -0.08 -0.63 -32.50
N LYS A 43 0.16 -1.95 -32.59
CA LYS A 43 -0.90 -2.96 -32.72
C LYS A 43 -1.82 -2.98 -31.51
N PHE A 44 -1.28 -2.86 -30.30
CA PHE A 44 -2.07 -2.82 -29.08
C PHE A 44 -2.96 -1.58 -29.02
N LEU A 45 -2.43 -0.40 -29.37
CA LEU A 45 -3.18 0.85 -29.41
C LEU A 45 -4.30 0.83 -30.46
N LYS A 46 -4.03 0.29 -31.66
CA LYS A 46 -5.07 0.08 -32.69
C LYS A 46 -6.17 -0.86 -32.20
N ALA A 47 -5.83 -1.93 -31.48
CA ALA A 47 -6.83 -2.85 -30.91
C ALA A 47 -7.68 -2.19 -29.82
N GLN A 48 -7.09 -1.33 -28.99
CA GLN A 48 -7.80 -0.52 -27.99
C GLN A 48 -8.79 0.46 -28.66
N GLU A 49 -8.36 1.15 -29.72
CA GLU A 49 -9.20 2.08 -30.47
C GLU A 49 -10.41 1.39 -31.13
N ILE A 50 -10.22 0.20 -31.69
CA ILE A 50 -11.31 -0.61 -32.26
C ILE A 50 -12.31 -1.01 -31.17
N ARG A 51 -11.85 -1.49 -30.01
CA ARG A 51 -12.74 -1.87 -28.88
C ARG A 51 -13.51 -0.67 -28.35
N PHE A 52 -12.87 0.50 -28.29
CA PHE A 52 -13.52 1.74 -27.85
C PHE A 52 -14.62 2.19 -28.81
N ASN A 53 -14.34 2.17 -30.12
CA ASN A 53 -15.33 2.52 -31.14
C ASN A 53 -16.52 1.54 -31.16
N GLU A 54 -16.27 0.25 -30.95
CA GLU A 54 -17.34 -0.75 -30.83
C GLU A 54 -18.17 -0.53 -29.56
N GLY A 55 -17.54 -0.20 -28.43
CA GLY A 55 -18.24 0.21 -27.20
C GLY A 55 -19.16 1.41 -27.42
N LEU A 56 -18.69 2.42 -28.18
CA LEU A 56 -19.46 3.61 -28.54
C LEU A 56 -20.65 3.28 -29.47
N ARG A 57 -20.46 2.36 -30.42
CA ARG A 57 -21.53 1.86 -31.31
C ARG A 57 -22.61 1.10 -30.53
N ILE A 58 -22.23 0.23 -29.60
CA ILE A 58 -23.16 -0.49 -28.72
C ILE A 58 -23.95 0.51 -27.85
N MET A 59 -23.26 1.51 -27.29
CA MET A 59 -23.89 2.53 -26.45
C MET A 59 -24.91 3.36 -27.25
N LYS A 60 -24.56 3.76 -28.48
CA LYS A 60 -25.48 4.45 -29.39
C LYS A 60 -26.69 3.60 -29.76
N SER A 61 -26.49 2.30 -30.01
CA SER A 61 -27.58 1.35 -30.28
C SER A 61 -28.54 1.19 -29.10
N LYS A 62 -28.01 1.13 -27.86
CA LYS A 62 -28.83 1.08 -26.65
C LYS A 62 -29.60 2.37 -26.44
N LEU A 63 -28.97 3.53 -26.72
CA LEU A 63 -29.62 4.83 -26.63
C LEU A 63 -30.79 4.95 -27.62
N THR A 64 -30.60 4.51 -28.87
CA THR A 64 -31.69 4.49 -29.87
C THR A 64 -32.81 3.52 -29.50
N SER A 65 -32.49 2.38 -28.88
CA SER A 65 -33.49 1.43 -28.38
C SER A 65 -34.33 2.06 -27.26
N LEU A 66 -33.68 2.74 -26.31
CA LEU A 66 -34.35 3.49 -25.24
C LEU A 66 -35.22 4.64 -25.80
N GLN A 67 -34.73 5.37 -26.81
CA GLN A 67 -35.49 6.42 -27.47
C GLN A 67 -36.77 5.88 -28.14
N ASN A 68 -36.67 4.71 -28.77
CA ASN A 68 -37.82 4.05 -29.41
C ASN A 68 -38.82 3.48 -28.38
N SER A 69 -38.34 3.07 -27.20
CA SER A 69 -39.20 2.67 -26.08
C SER A 69 -39.96 3.84 -25.47
N VAL A 70 -39.34 5.03 -25.40
CA VAL A 70 -39.98 6.27 -24.91
C VAL A 70 -41.00 6.83 -25.92
N SER A 71 -40.82 6.54 -27.22
CA SER A 71 -41.67 7.05 -28.30
C SER A 71 -42.97 6.24 -28.53
N LYS A 72 -43.17 5.13 -27.80
CA LYS A 72 -44.40 4.30 -27.86
C LYS A 72 -45.28 4.55 -26.64
N PHE A 73 -45.90 5.73 -26.59
CA PHE A 73 -47.13 5.95 -25.84
C PHE A 73 -48.22 6.42 -26.83
N PRO A 74 -49.47 5.93 -26.76
CA PRO A 74 -50.50 6.31 -27.71
C PRO A 74 -50.96 7.75 -27.47
N GLN A 75 -51.21 8.47 -28.56
CA GLN A 75 -51.87 9.78 -28.57
C GLN A 75 -53.28 9.65 -27.97
N ALA A 76 -53.57 10.48 -26.98
CA ALA A 76 -54.92 10.83 -26.55
C ALA A 76 -55.15 12.33 -26.83
N ASP A 77 -56.42 12.64 -27.05
CA ASP A 77 -57.01 13.77 -27.77
C ASP A 77 -56.66 15.21 -27.36
N GLN A 78 -57.11 16.10 -28.26
CA GLN A 78 -56.91 17.53 -28.39
C GLN A 78 -57.37 18.42 -27.22
N SER A 79 -56.73 19.61 -27.18
CA SER A 79 -57.16 20.88 -26.58
C SER A 79 -56.87 21.13 -25.09
N SER A 80 -55.76 21.83 -24.83
CA SER A 80 -55.63 22.74 -23.69
C SER A 80 -54.52 23.76 -23.98
N PRO A 81 -54.62 25.02 -23.52
CA PRO A 81 -53.55 25.99 -23.70
C PRO A 81 -52.30 25.42 -23.02
N SER A 82 -51.16 25.42 -23.70
CA SER A 82 -49.91 24.96 -23.09
C SER A 82 -49.64 25.81 -21.84
N SER A 83 -49.99 25.28 -20.66
CA SER A 83 -49.75 25.93 -19.37
C SER A 83 -48.26 25.86 -19.08
N SER A 84 -47.52 26.81 -19.66
CA SER A 84 -46.10 27.00 -19.39
C SER A 84 -45.94 27.85 -18.14
N CYS A 85 -45.08 27.41 -17.23
CA CYS A 85 -44.69 28.23 -16.10
C CYS A 85 -43.75 29.37 -16.55
N PRO A 86 -43.71 30.50 -15.82
CA PRO A 86 -42.81 31.61 -16.12
C PRO A 86 -41.35 31.21 -15.97
N ALA A 87 -40.44 31.86 -16.72
CA ALA A 87 -39.01 31.58 -16.61
C ALA A 87 -38.47 32.00 -15.23
N LEU A 88 -37.73 31.11 -14.58
CA LEU A 88 -37.07 31.40 -13.30
C LEU A 88 -35.65 31.92 -13.51
N GLU A 89 -35.24 32.88 -12.69
CA GLU A 89 -33.86 33.36 -12.62
C GLU A 89 -33.05 32.57 -11.58
N ALA A 90 -31.73 32.56 -11.74
CA ALA A 90 -30.85 31.98 -10.72
C ALA A 90 -30.77 32.93 -9.51
N PRO A 91 -30.81 32.41 -8.27
CA PRO A 91 -30.65 33.24 -7.08
C PRO A 91 -29.26 33.91 -7.06
N PRO A 92 -29.10 35.08 -6.42
CA PRO A 92 -27.80 35.71 -6.22
C PRO A 92 -26.81 34.73 -5.58
N HIS A 93 -25.58 34.68 -6.08
CA HIS A 93 -24.57 33.69 -5.69
C HIS A 93 -24.98 32.23 -5.91
N GLY A 94 -25.97 31.94 -6.76
CA GLY A 94 -26.40 30.59 -7.13
C GLY A 94 -26.44 30.33 -8.64
N ARG A 95 -26.69 29.07 -8.99
CA ARG A 95 -26.80 28.56 -10.37
C ARG A 95 -28.12 27.83 -10.55
N LYS A 96 -28.73 27.99 -11.73
CA LYS A 96 -29.98 27.33 -12.13
C LYS A 96 -29.70 26.25 -13.18
N PHE A 97 -30.30 25.08 -13.01
CA PHE A 97 -30.24 23.96 -13.94
C PHE A 97 -31.66 23.59 -14.39
N GLY A 98 -31.87 23.49 -15.70
CA GLY A 98 -33.18 23.29 -16.31
C GLY A 98 -33.57 24.47 -17.20
N SER A 99 -33.90 24.19 -18.46
CA SER A 99 -34.20 25.18 -19.50
C SER A 99 -35.62 25.08 -20.06
N LYS A 100 -36.42 24.11 -19.60
CA LYS A 100 -37.77 23.85 -20.08
C LYS A 100 -38.79 24.18 -18.98
N TYR A 101 -39.92 24.78 -19.36
CA TYR A 101 -40.89 25.35 -18.41
C TYR A 101 -42.32 24.78 -18.57
N MET A 102 -42.44 23.56 -19.10
CA MET A 102 -43.72 22.88 -19.31
C MET A 102 -44.16 22.16 -18.03
N VAL A 103 -45.47 21.93 -17.86
CA VAL A 103 -46.02 21.18 -16.72
C VAL A 103 -45.28 19.85 -16.52
N GLY A 104 -44.88 19.58 -15.28
CA GLY A 104 -44.12 18.39 -14.89
C GLY A 104 -42.60 18.51 -15.06
N HIS A 105 -42.07 19.56 -15.70
CA HIS A 105 -40.63 19.78 -15.74
C HIS A 105 -40.11 20.39 -14.44
N GLU A 106 -38.88 20.00 -14.09
CA GLU A 106 -38.18 20.43 -12.89
C GLU A 106 -37.03 21.39 -13.19
N VAL A 107 -36.83 22.35 -12.29
CA VAL A 107 -35.71 23.29 -12.29
C VAL A 107 -35.01 23.19 -10.94
N HIS A 108 -33.69 22.98 -10.98
CA HIS A 108 -32.86 22.81 -9.78
C HIS A 108 -31.98 24.04 -9.55
N PHE A 109 -31.75 24.35 -8.27
CA PHE A 109 -30.91 25.46 -7.83
C PHE A 109 -29.77 24.96 -6.95
N THR A 110 -28.57 25.50 -7.18
CA THR A 110 -27.42 25.26 -6.31
C THR A 110 -26.75 26.58 -5.96
N CYS A 111 -26.06 26.64 -4.82
CA CYS A 111 -25.31 27.82 -4.41
C CYS A 111 -23.83 27.70 -4.80
N SER A 112 -23.18 28.85 -4.98
CA SER A 112 -21.73 28.95 -5.16
C SER A 112 -21.01 28.58 -3.85
N PRO A 113 -19.73 28.16 -3.90
CA PRO A 113 -18.96 27.86 -2.68
C PRO A 113 -19.01 29.04 -1.69
N GLY A 114 -19.31 28.76 -0.41
CA GLY A 114 -19.47 29.76 0.65
C GLY A 114 -20.91 30.09 1.04
N TYR A 115 -21.89 29.60 0.28
CA TYR A 115 -23.30 29.87 0.50
C TYR A 115 -24.08 28.56 0.62
N HIS A 116 -25.06 28.53 1.53
CA HIS A 116 -25.99 27.40 1.67
C HIS A 116 -27.38 27.79 1.14
N LEU A 117 -28.07 26.81 0.57
CA LEU A 117 -29.38 26.99 -0.03
C LEU A 117 -30.46 26.98 1.06
N VAL A 118 -31.19 28.08 1.18
CA VAL A 118 -32.33 28.22 2.10
C VAL A 118 -33.61 28.20 1.27
N GLY A 119 -34.39 27.14 1.42
CA GLY A 119 -35.60 26.86 0.64
C GLY A 119 -35.49 25.58 -0.20
N PRO A 120 -36.52 25.27 -1.00
CA PRO A 120 -36.55 24.05 -1.81
C PRO A 120 -35.55 24.12 -2.98
N GLY A 121 -34.64 23.14 -3.07
CA GLY A 121 -33.62 23.09 -4.13
C GLY A 121 -34.10 22.65 -5.50
N THR A 122 -35.35 22.23 -5.60
CA THR A 122 -36.01 21.82 -6.84
C THR A 122 -37.39 22.46 -6.90
N ARG A 123 -37.76 23.02 -8.05
CA ARG A 123 -39.10 23.51 -8.34
C ARG A 123 -39.68 22.74 -9.50
N VAL A 124 -40.96 22.40 -9.41
CA VAL A 124 -41.71 21.64 -10.43
C VAL A 124 -42.80 22.55 -10.99
N CYS A 125 -42.93 22.61 -12.30
CA CYS A 125 -44.01 23.35 -12.94
C CYS A 125 -45.33 22.59 -12.78
N GLN A 126 -46.31 23.19 -12.11
CA GLN A 126 -47.60 22.57 -11.80
C GLN A 126 -48.62 22.81 -12.92
N GLU A 127 -49.68 22.00 -12.95
CA GLU A 127 -50.78 22.09 -13.93
C GLU A 127 -51.47 23.46 -13.93
N ASN A 128 -51.43 24.17 -12.80
CA ASN A 128 -51.96 25.53 -12.64
C ASN A 128 -51.08 26.64 -13.26
N GLY A 129 -49.96 26.30 -13.90
CA GLY A 129 -49.03 27.26 -14.52
C GLY A 129 -48.09 27.97 -13.55
N SER A 130 -48.02 27.52 -12.29
CA SER A 130 -47.13 28.07 -11.27
C SER A 130 -46.05 27.06 -10.83
N TRP A 131 -44.95 27.57 -10.30
CA TRP A 131 -43.86 26.74 -9.77
C TRP A 131 -44.14 26.32 -8.33
N SER A 132 -43.89 25.05 -8.03
CA SER A 132 -44.00 24.54 -6.66
C SER A 132 -43.04 25.24 -5.69
N GLY A 133 -43.50 25.41 -4.45
CA GLY A 133 -42.69 25.94 -3.34
C GLY A 133 -42.35 27.43 -3.43
N VAL A 134 -41.53 27.89 -2.49
CA VAL A 134 -41.05 29.28 -2.40
C VAL A 134 -39.71 29.46 -3.12
N SER A 135 -39.33 30.71 -3.41
CA SER A 135 -38.03 31.02 -4.03
C SER A 135 -36.87 30.58 -3.13
N ALA A 136 -35.91 29.84 -3.69
CA ALA A 136 -34.70 29.45 -2.98
C ALA A 136 -33.70 30.62 -2.94
N ILE A 137 -33.07 30.85 -1.79
CA ILE A 137 -32.12 31.94 -1.56
C ILE A 137 -30.80 31.36 -1.08
N CYS A 138 -29.69 31.81 -1.64
CA CYS A 138 -28.35 31.48 -1.15
C CYS A 138 -27.96 32.44 -0.03
N LYS A 139 -27.77 31.93 1.19
CA LYS A 139 -27.29 32.72 2.33
C LYS A 139 -25.84 32.36 2.65
N ASP A 140 -25.07 33.36 3.06
CA ASP A 140 -23.69 33.20 3.51
C ASP A 140 -23.62 32.18 4.65
N VAL A 141 -22.62 31.29 4.59
CA VAL A 141 -22.32 30.35 5.66
C VAL A 141 -21.30 31.02 6.58
N SER A 142 -21.77 31.74 7.61
CA SER A 142 -20.88 32.24 8.66
C SER A 142 -20.26 31.06 9.40
N HIS A 143 -18.95 30.90 9.20
CA HIS A 143 -18.19 29.82 9.82
C HIS A 143 -17.87 30.11 11.29
N CYS A 144 -17.98 31.38 11.74
CA CYS A 144 -17.74 31.78 13.13
C CYS A 144 -18.99 31.76 14.02
N ALA A 145 -20.21 31.64 13.47
CA ALA A 145 -21.45 31.61 14.26
C ALA A 145 -21.52 30.46 15.28
N SER A 146 -20.79 29.37 15.02
CA SER A 146 -20.71 28.21 15.90
C SER A 146 -19.67 28.33 17.02
N ASN A 147 -19.02 29.48 17.18
CA ASN A 147 -17.89 29.70 18.10
C ASN A 147 -16.84 28.57 18.06
N PRO A 148 -16.24 28.29 16.88
CA PRO A 148 -15.36 27.11 16.70
C PRO A 148 -14.00 27.23 17.40
N CYS A 149 -13.60 28.44 17.84
CA CYS A 149 -12.33 28.68 18.53
C CYS A 149 -12.47 28.40 20.03
N LEU A 150 -11.63 27.52 20.55
CA LEU A 150 -11.62 27.12 21.96
C LEU A 150 -10.70 28.03 22.79
N ASN A 151 -10.79 27.92 24.12
CA ASN A 151 -9.83 28.52 25.08
C ASN A 151 -9.58 30.03 24.91
N GLY A 152 -10.64 30.80 24.63
CA GLY A 152 -10.54 32.26 24.48
C GLY A 152 -9.96 32.72 23.15
N GLY A 153 -9.87 31.83 22.15
CA GLY A 153 -9.50 32.20 20.78
C GLY A 153 -10.55 33.10 20.12
N THR A 154 -10.09 34.11 19.37
CA THR A 154 -10.98 34.98 18.59
C THR A 154 -11.15 34.41 17.18
N CYS A 155 -12.39 34.24 16.73
CA CYS A 155 -12.71 33.76 15.39
C CYS A 155 -12.73 34.94 14.41
N VAL A 156 -11.97 34.83 13.32
CA VAL A 156 -12.02 35.79 12.21
C VAL A 156 -12.56 35.09 10.95
N GLU A 157 -13.59 35.70 10.37
CA GLU A 157 -14.21 35.26 9.11
C GLU A 157 -13.25 35.49 7.94
N GLY A 158 -13.18 34.52 7.02
CA GLY A 158 -12.43 34.59 5.77
C GLY A 158 -13.27 34.05 4.61
N VAL A 159 -12.85 34.30 3.38
CA VAL A 159 -13.57 33.84 2.17
C VAL A 159 -13.52 32.31 2.12
N ASN A 160 -14.64 31.64 2.44
CA ASN A 160 -14.82 30.18 2.54
C ASN A 160 -14.05 29.46 3.66
N GLN A 161 -13.55 30.17 4.67
CA GLN A 161 -12.85 29.56 5.82
C GLN A 161 -12.86 30.48 7.04
N TYR A 162 -12.84 29.91 8.25
CA TYR A 162 -12.57 30.68 9.48
C TYR A 162 -11.13 30.46 9.93
N LYS A 163 -10.53 31.48 10.56
CA LYS A 163 -9.23 31.36 11.22
C LYS A 163 -9.39 31.75 12.68
N CYS A 164 -8.84 30.94 13.58
CA CYS A 164 -8.77 31.29 14.99
C CYS A 164 -7.46 32.02 15.30
N THR A 165 -7.53 33.19 15.92
CA THR A 165 -6.38 33.85 16.54
C THR A 165 -6.34 33.48 18.02
N CYS A 166 -5.30 32.74 18.41
CA CYS A 166 -5.17 32.17 19.75
C CYS A 166 -4.44 33.10 20.73
N PRO A 167 -4.79 33.09 22.03
CA PRO A 167 -4.01 33.73 23.07
C PRO A 167 -2.59 33.13 23.16
N HIS A 168 -1.64 33.86 23.74
CA HIS A 168 -0.22 33.47 23.86
C HIS A 168 0.03 32.06 24.45
N SER A 169 -0.89 31.57 25.29
CA SER A 169 -0.81 30.25 25.94
C SER A 169 -1.53 29.13 25.19
N TRP A 170 -2.08 29.38 23.99
CA TRP A 170 -2.77 28.37 23.18
C TRP A 170 -2.35 28.39 21.70
N SER A 171 -2.39 27.22 21.06
CA SER A 171 -2.00 26.99 19.67
C SER A 171 -2.91 25.95 18.99
N GLY A 172 -2.81 25.80 17.67
CA GLY A 172 -3.66 24.93 16.85
C GLY A 172 -4.75 25.68 16.09
N SER A 173 -5.37 25.01 15.11
CA SER A 173 -6.38 25.60 14.21
C SER A 173 -7.64 26.10 14.91
N ARG A 174 -7.95 25.56 16.09
CA ARG A 174 -9.06 25.97 16.97
C ARG A 174 -8.58 26.38 18.36
N CYS A 175 -7.28 26.70 18.53
CA CYS A 175 -6.68 27.00 19.84
C CYS A 175 -6.83 25.85 20.87
N GLN A 176 -6.79 24.61 20.37
CA GLN A 176 -7.06 23.43 21.17
C GLN A 176 -5.85 22.92 21.97
N HIS A 177 -4.63 23.34 21.62
CA HIS A 177 -3.41 22.89 22.28
C HIS A 177 -2.85 24.00 23.18
N GLN A 178 -2.46 23.68 24.42
CA GLN A 178 -1.73 24.63 25.26
C GLN A 178 -0.32 24.82 24.68
N THR A 179 0.14 26.07 24.52
CA THR A 179 1.51 26.34 24.04
C THR A 179 2.47 25.85 25.12
N GLN A 180 3.17 24.75 24.87
CA GLN A 180 4.10 24.16 25.83
C GLN A 180 5.22 25.17 26.09
N THR A 181 5.25 25.70 27.31
CA THR A 181 6.31 26.59 27.83
C THR A 181 7.44 25.79 28.49
N ALA A 182 7.26 24.47 28.64
CA ALA A 182 8.31 23.54 28.98
C ALA A 182 8.80 22.86 27.69
N PRO A 183 10.13 22.69 27.51
CA PRO A 183 10.67 21.90 26.42
C PRO A 183 10.03 20.51 26.42
N PRO A 184 9.51 20.01 25.28
CA PRO A 184 8.98 18.65 25.22
C PRO A 184 10.08 17.63 25.55
N GLU A 185 9.72 16.46 26.10
CA GLU A 185 10.69 15.43 26.54
C GLU A 185 11.72 15.01 25.48
N TRP A 186 11.42 15.20 24.19
CA TRP A 186 12.32 14.90 23.06
C TRP A 186 13.38 15.96 22.77
N SER A 187 13.29 17.15 23.37
CA SER A 187 14.23 18.25 23.13
C SER A 187 15.50 18.10 23.96
N VAL A 188 16.67 18.18 23.31
CA VAL A 188 17.97 18.09 23.99
C VAL A 188 18.27 19.45 24.64
N VAL A 189 17.90 19.61 25.91
CA VAL A 189 17.79 20.95 26.53
C VAL A 189 19.13 21.60 26.92
N ASN A 190 20.29 20.95 26.77
CA ASN A 190 21.55 21.47 27.35
C ASN A 190 22.82 21.25 26.50
N ASP A 191 22.69 20.82 25.23
CA ASP A 191 23.85 20.66 24.35
C ASP A 191 23.98 21.87 23.40
N PRO A 192 25.11 22.62 23.43
CA PRO A 192 25.37 23.74 22.51
C PRO A 192 25.29 23.36 21.03
N ALA A 193 25.49 22.09 20.67
CA ALA A 193 25.35 21.62 19.29
C ALA A 193 23.87 21.57 18.85
N PHE A 194 22.94 21.34 19.78
CA PHE A 194 21.50 21.16 19.54
C PHE A 194 20.66 22.36 20.01
N SER A 195 21.31 23.42 20.50
CA SER A 195 20.66 24.64 20.96
C SER A 195 21.33 25.88 20.36
N ARG A 196 20.55 26.80 19.80
CA ARG A 196 21.06 28.06 19.21
C ARG A 196 20.12 29.23 19.47
N LYS A 197 20.63 30.46 19.32
CA LYS A 197 19.80 31.67 19.44
C LYS A 197 18.91 31.86 18.21
N PRO A 198 17.67 32.33 18.37
CA PRO A 198 16.78 32.64 17.25
C PRO A 198 17.30 33.83 16.43
N ARG A 199 16.99 33.83 15.14
CA ARG A 199 17.25 34.94 14.24
C ARG A 199 16.10 35.94 14.35
N CYS A 200 16.40 37.14 14.84
CA CYS A 200 15.40 38.18 15.04
C CYS A 200 15.60 39.34 14.07
N ALA A 201 14.51 39.78 13.43
CA ALA A 201 14.45 40.98 12.61
C ALA A 201 13.41 41.96 13.17
N LYS A 202 13.68 43.26 13.05
CA LYS A 202 12.69 44.30 13.39
C LYS A 202 11.83 44.56 12.15
N VAL A 203 10.54 44.27 12.27
CA VAL A 203 9.54 44.54 11.22
C VAL A 203 8.46 45.42 11.85
N ASP A 204 8.25 46.62 11.30
CA ASP A 204 7.17 47.54 11.71
C ASP A 204 7.02 47.77 13.22
N ARG A 205 8.13 48.08 13.90
CA ARG A 205 8.24 48.32 15.37
C ARG A 205 8.03 47.08 16.26
N ALA A 206 7.73 45.91 15.70
CA ALA A 206 7.72 44.63 16.41
C ALA A 206 9.02 43.84 16.16
N GLN A 207 9.48 43.10 17.17
CA GLN A 207 10.59 42.17 17.04
C GLN A 207 10.05 40.80 16.66
N HIS A 208 10.36 40.34 15.45
CA HIS A 208 9.99 39.01 14.99
C HIS A 208 11.20 38.09 15.02
N CYS A 209 11.11 36.99 15.75
CA CYS A 209 12.17 36.00 15.90
C CYS A 209 11.71 34.66 15.31
N SER A 210 12.60 33.99 14.58
CA SER A 210 12.37 32.65 14.04
C SER A 210 13.60 31.76 14.22
N CYS A 211 13.36 30.45 14.23
CA CYS A 211 14.41 29.44 14.23
C CYS A 211 14.74 28.96 12.82
N ASP A 212 15.95 28.44 12.65
CA ASP A 212 16.32 27.69 11.44
C ASP A 212 15.43 26.44 11.30
N ALA A 213 15.28 25.92 10.09
CA ALA A 213 14.53 24.68 9.85
C ALA A 213 15.11 23.52 10.69
N GLY A 214 14.22 22.67 11.22
CA GLY A 214 14.59 21.57 12.12
C GLY A 214 14.76 21.99 13.58
N PHE A 215 14.55 23.27 13.93
CA PHE A 215 14.56 23.75 15.31
C PHE A 215 13.19 24.33 15.69
N HIS A 216 12.79 24.11 16.94
CA HIS A 216 11.59 24.72 17.53
C HIS A 216 11.97 25.80 18.54
N MET A 217 11.14 26.84 18.65
CA MET A 217 11.32 27.89 19.66
C MET A 217 10.82 27.39 21.01
N SER A 218 11.67 27.50 22.02
CA SER A 218 11.38 27.23 23.43
C SER A 218 11.85 28.41 24.28
N GLY A 219 11.24 28.65 25.45
CA GLY A 219 11.56 29.78 26.34
C GLY A 219 10.60 30.98 26.26
N THR A 220 10.86 32.02 27.07
CA THR A 220 9.99 33.21 27.17
C THR A 220 10.42 34.29 26.16
N SER A 221 9.65 35.38 26.03
CA SER A 221 9.93 36.48 25.08
C SER A 221 11.35 37.05 25.19
N ASP A 222 11.93 36.99 26.38
CA ASP A 222 13.23 37.60 26.70
C ASP A 222 14.37 36.58 26.67
N SER A 223 14.06 35.28 26.66
CA SER A 223 15.01 34.16 26.71
C SER A 223 14.72 33.06 25.68
N SER A 224 14.13 33.43 24.55
CA SER A 224 13.80 32.48 23.48
C SER A 224 15.06 31.80 22.95
N ILE A 225 15.03 30.46 22.91
CA ILE A 225 16.09 29.60 22.41
C ILE A 225 15.52 28.64 21.34
N CYS A 226 16.29 28.41 20.30
CA CYS A 226 15.98 27.41 19.28
C CYS A 226 16.58 26.08 19.70
N GLN A 227 15.72 25.10 19.96
CA GLN A 227 16.11 23.74 20.33
C GLN A 227 15.84 22.81 19.17
N ASP A 228 16.79 21.94 18.89
CA ASP A 228 16.72 20.95 17.84
C ASP A 228 15.49 20.05 18.00
N VAL A 229 14.85 19.74 16.87
CA VAL A 229 13.74 18.79 16.81
C VAL A 229 14.32 17.41 16.57
N ASN A 230 14.33 16.58 17.61
CA ASN A 230 14.80 15.21 17.47
C ASN A 230 13.76 14.36 16.73
N GLU A 231 13.86 14.31 15.40
CA GLU A 231 12.90 13.57 14.57
C GLU A 231 12.91 12.07 14.90
N CYS A 232 14.05 11.53 15.35
CA CYS A 232 14.15 10.13 15.74
C CYS A 232 13.23 9.77 16.92
N GLU A 233 12.98 10.70 17.83
CA GLU A 233 12.05 10.48 18.96
C GLU A 233 10.61 10.85 18.58
N VAL A 234 10.41 11.89 17.77
CA VAL A 234 9.08 12.29 17.29
C VAL A 234 8.40 11.15 16.53
N TYR A 235 9.12 10.49 15.61
CA TYR A 235 8.56 9.40 14.81
C TYR A 235 8.53 8.04 15.53
N LYS A 236 9.25 7.87 16.66
CA LYS A 236 9.08 6.69 17.52
C LYS A 236 7.74 6.71 18.24
N ALA A 237 7.25 7.89 18.64
CA ALA A 237 6.04 8.04 19.43
C ALA A 237 4.75 7.79 18.62
N ASP A 238 4.75 8.08 17.32
CA ASP A 238 3.50 8.23 16.56
C ASP A 238 2.99 6.96 15.87
N SER A 239 3.63 5.79 16.05
CA SER A 239 3.23 4.49 15.46
C SER A 239 2.94 4.49 13.94
N SER A 240 3.27 5.58 13.24
CA SER A 240 2.80 5.92 11.88
C SER A 240 3.90 5.75 10.84
N GLY A 241 4.62 4.62 10.93
CA GLY A 241 5.66 4.22 9.98
C GLY A 241 7.08 4.50 10.48
N LEU A 242 8.01 3.62 10.08
CA LEU A 242 9.43 3.73 10.38
C LEU A 242 10.05 4.92 9.63
N LEU A 243 10.54 5.93 10.35
CA LEU A 243 11.31 7.07 9.80
C LEU A 243 12.56 6.63 9.03
N CYS A 244 13.23 5.61 9.56
CA CYS A 244 14.39 4.93 9.00
C CYS A 244 14.14 3.42 9.03
N ALA A 245 14.60 2.67 8.04
CA ALA A 245 14.44 1.21 8.03
C ALA A 245 15.14 0.51 9.21
N HIS A 246 16.23 1.10 9.71
CA HIS A 246 16.98 0.57 10.87
C HIS A 246 17.27 1.65 11.91
N MET A 247 18.47 2.26 11.88
CA MET A 247 18.90 3.20 12.92
C MET A 247 18.70 4.64 12.46
N CYS A 248 18.01 5.42 13.29
CA CYS A 248 17.91 6.88 13.13
C CYS A 248 18.96 7.56 14.01
N VAL A 249 19.71 8.49 13.42
CA VAL A 249 20.73 9.29 14.11
C VAL A 249 20.34 10.76 14.01
N ASN A 250 20.03 11.36 15.16
CA ASN A 250 19.70 12.78 15.25
C ASN A 250 20.95 13.64 14.96
N ILE A 251 20.80 14.70 14.18
CA ILE A 251 21.85 15.67 13.88
C ILE A 251 21.29 17.10 14.03
N PRO A 252 22.12 18.11 14.34
CA PRO A 252 21.58 19.46 14.51
C PRO A 252 20.83 19.98 13.26
N GLY A 253 19.53 20.19 13.40
CA GLY A 253 18.58 20.65 12.41
C GLY A 253 18.01 19.57 11.49
N SER A 254 18.33 18.29 11.71
CA SER A 254 17.85 17.19 10.88
C SER A 254 18.10 15.81 11.50
N TYR A 255 17.94 14.76 10.71
CA TYR A 255 18.31 13.41 11.07
C TYR A 255 18.97 12.73 9.87
N ARG A 256 19.67 11.63 10.13
CA ARG A 256 20.09 10.71 9.07
C ARG A 256 19.79 9.28 9.47
N CYS A 257 19.45 8.48 8.47
CA CYS A 257 19.33 7.05 8.66
C CYS A 257 20.71 6.38 8.49
N SER A 258 20.92 5.32 9.23
CA SER A 258 22.11 4.48 9.14
C SER A 258 21.71 3.02 9.14
N CYS A 259 22.44 2.25 8.35
CA CYS A 259 22.21 0.82 8.20
C CYS A 259 23.19 0.04 9.08
N PRO A 260 22.78 -1.14 9.57
CA PRO A 260 23.68 -2.04 10.28
C PRO A 260 24.81 -2.54 9.36
N SER A 261 25.85 -3.13 9.94
CA SER A 261 26.94 -3.75 9.18
C SER A 261 26.41 -4.78 8.18
N GLY A 262 27.00 -4.81 6.99
CA GLY A 262 26.54 -5.67 5.88
C GLY A 262 25.41 -5.06 5.04
N TYR A 263 24.93 -3.86 5.38
CA TYR A 263 23.89 -3.16 4.63
C TYR A 263 24.34 -1.76 4.20
N LYS A 264 23.87 -1.33 3.03
CA LYS A 264 24.10 0.02 2.48
C LYS A 264 22.79 0.82 2.43
N LEU A 265 22.90 2.12 2.65
CA LEU A 265 21.75 3.04 2.58
C LEU A 265 21.39 3.29 1.11
N LEU A 266 20.10 3.14 0.79
CA LEU A 266 19.57 3.40 -0.55
C LEU A 266 19.47 4.90 -0.84
N ALA A 267 19.22 5.23 -2.11
CA ALA A 267 19.14 6.62 -2.59
C ALA A 267 17.97 7.42 -1.98
N ASP A 268 16.99 6.74 -1.38
CA ASP A 268 15.91 7.36 -0.62
C ASP A 268 16.37 7.89 0.75
N GLY A 269 17.60 7.57 1.17
CA GLY A 269 18.20 7.98 2.43
C GLY A 269 17.54 7.35 3.66
N ARG A 270 16.70 6.33 3.49
CA ARG A 270 15.89 5.73 4.57
C ARG A 270 15.94 4.21 4.58
N SER A 271 16.01 3.57 3.41
CA SER A 271 15.96 2.13 3.28
C SER A 271 17.37 1.52 3.25
N CYS A 272 17.48 0.29 3.75
CA CYS A 272 18.73 -0.46 3.78
C CYS A 272 18.67 -1.62 2.80
N GLU A 273 19.67 -1.73 1.94
CA GLU A 273 19.85 -2.86 1.02
C GLU A 273 21.03 -3.70 1.48
N ASP A 274 20.86 -5.01 1.45
CA ASP A 274 21.91 -5.98 1.76
C ASP A 274 23.08 -5.86 0.78
N VAL A 275 24.30 -5.98 1.30
CA VAL A 275 25.52 -5.96 0.48
C VAL A 275 25.88 -7.39 0.14
N ASP A 276 25.60 -7.82 -1.09
CA ASP A 276 25.92 -9.17 -1.53
C ASP A 276 27.44 -9.35 -1.71
N GLU A 277 28.12 -9.85 -0.67
CA GLU A 277 29.56 -10.06 -0.71
C GLU A 277 29.95 -11.20 -1.66
N CYS A 278 29.02 -12.11 -1.97
CA CYS A 278 29.25 -13.18 -2.93
C CYS A 278 29.31 -12.65 -4.36
N LEU A 279 28.38 -11.76 -4.74
CA LEU A 279 28.37 -11.09 -6.05
C LEU A 279 29.51 -10.08 -6.19
N MET A 280 29.83 -9.36 -5.13
CA MET A 280 30.90 -8.37 -5.13
C MET A 280 32.31 -8.97 -4.97
N GLN A 281 32.41 -10.29 -4.79
CA GLN A 281 33.66 -11.01 -4.52
C GLN A 281 34.44 -10.44 -3.31
N LEU A 282 33.70 -9.99 -2.29
CA LEU A 282 34.23 -9.49 -1.02
C LEU A 282 34.27 -10.57 0.07
N HIS A 283 33.84 -11.79 -0.24
CA HIS A 283 33.87 -12.92 0.67
C HIS A 283 35.29 -13.49 0.87
N ASN A 284 35.55 -14.06 2.06
CA ASN A 284 36.83 -14.68 2.40
C ASN A 284 36.78 -16.22 2.44
N CYS A 285 35.82 -16.82 1.72
CA CYS A 285 35.64 -18.27 1.66
C CYS A 285 36.90 -19.02 1.17
N SER A 286 37.23 -20.11 1.86
CA SER A 286 38.34 -21.00 1.50
C SER A 286 38.12 -21.68 0.15
N HIS A 287 39.20 -21.99 -0.56
CA HIS A 287 39.16 -22.77 -1.81
C HIS A 287 38.38 -24.08 -1.62
N GLY A 288 37.39 -24.33 -2.47
CA GLY A 288 36.51 -25.52 -2.39
C GLY A 288 35.21 -25.33 -1.61
N THR A 289 34.98 -24.15 -1.03
CA THR A 289 33.68 -23.77 -0.43
C THR A 289 32.93 -22.79 -1.35
N THR A 290 31.60 -22.87 -1.34
CA THR A 290 30.72 -21.99 -2.10
C THR A 290 30.24 -20.86 -1.19
N CYS A 291 30.25 -19.62 -1.69
CA CYS A 291 29.68 -18.49 -0.99
C CYS A 291 28.16 -18.47 -1.16
N VAL A 292 27.42 -18.31 -0.07
CA VAL A 292 25.98 -18.06 -0.06
C VAL A 292 25.72 -16.74 0.65
N ASN A 293 25.08 -15.81 -0.05
CA ASN A 293 24.73 -14.52 0.52
C ASN A 293 23.62 -14.66 1.55
N THR A 294 23.73 -13.92 2.66
CA THR A 294 22.77 -13.93 3.76
C THR A 294 22.49 -12.49 4.20
N GLY A 295 21.37 -12.25 4.89
CA GLY A 295 21.11 -10.90 5.40
C GLY A 295 22.22 -10.41 6.33
N GLY A 296 22.92 -9.34 5.93
CA GLY A 296 23.99 -8.68 6.67
C GLY A 296 25.36 -9.34 6.56
N GLY A 297 25.54 -10.32 5.67
CA GLY A 297 26.82 -11.00 5.48
C GLY A 297 26.75 -12.22 4.58
N PHE A 298 27.78 -13.06 4.62
CA PHE A 298 27.82 -14.29 3.81
C PHE A 298 28.18 -15.52 4.64
N GLN A 299 27.79 -16.69 4.14
CA GLN A 299 28.20 -17.98 4.68
C GLN A 299 28.96 -18.79 3.63
N CYS A 300 30.09 -19.37 4.06
CA CYS A 300 30.87 -20.29 3.24
C CYS A 300 30.43 -21.70 3.56
N VAL A 301 29.83 -22.37 2.58
CA VAL A 301 29.25 -23.70 2.74
C VAL A 301 29.95 -24.70 1.85
N ASN A 302 30.11 -25.92 2.37
CA ASN A 302 30.66 -27.02 1.59
C ASN A 302 29.51 -27.66 0.77
N PRO A 303 29.67 -27.84 -0.55
CA PRO A 303 28.68 -28.58 -1.35
C PRO A 303 28.46 -30.03 -0.89
N GLU A 304 29.44 -30.61 -0.19
CA GLU A 304 29.37 -31.96 0.38
C GLU A 304 29.01 -31.96 1.86
N CYS A 305 28.06 -32.83 2.24
CA CYS A 305 27.73 -33.03 3.64
C CYS A 305 28.88 -33.74 4.38
N PRO A 306 29.08 -33.47 5.69
CA PRO A 306 30.06 -34.18 6.48
C PRO A 306 29.84 -35.69 6.42
N ARG A 307 30.93 -36.47 6.37
CA ARG A 307 30.85 -37.94 6.40
C ARG A 307 30.18 -38.39 7.70
N SER A 308 29.29 -39.38 7.59
CA SER A 308 28.63 -39.98 8.74
C SER A 308 29.66 -40.64 9.66
N HIS A 309 29.52 -40.44 10.97
CA HIS A 309 30.40 -41.04 11.97
C HIS A 309 29.56 -41.57 13.15
N GLY A 310 29.61 -42.88 13.38
CA GLY A 310 28.78 -43.55 14.40
C GLY A 310 27.28 -43.36 14.12
N ASN A 311 26.54 -42.93 15.15
CA ASN A 311 25.08 -42.67 15.05
C ASN A 311 24.73 -41.31 14.45
N ILE A 312 25.71 -40.51 13.99
CA ILE A 312 25.45 -39.20 13.40
C ILE A 312 25.51 -39.34 11.88
N SER A 313 24.37 -39.14 11.23
CA SER A 313 24.28 -38.98 9.78
C SER A 313 23.78 -37.57 9.47
N TYR A 314 24.00 -37.11 8.23
CA TYR A 314 23.55 -35.79 7.77
C TYR A 314 22.67 -35.98 6.55
N VAL A 315 21.62 -35.17 6.44
CA VAL A 315 20.74 -35.12 5.26
C VAL A 315 20.90 -33.77 4.59
N LYS A 316 20.99 -33.77 3.27
CA LYS A 316 21.06 -32.57 2.45
C LYS A 316 19.66 -31.96 2.34
N THR A 317 19.43 -30.83 2.99
CA THR A 317 18.12 -30.14 3.01
C THR A 317 18.01 -29.06 1.92
N SER A 318 19.14 -28.60 1.39
CA SER A 318 19.21 -27.72 0.22
C SER A 318 20.48 -28.04 -0.59
N PRO A 319 20.68 -27.46 -1.79
CA PRO A 319 21.94 -27.62 -2.54
C PRO A 319 23.21 -27.29 -1.74
N PHE A 320 23.06 -26.52 -0.66
CA PHE A 320 24.16 -25.94 0.12
C PHE A 320 24.04 -26.15 1.64
N GLN A 321 23.00 -26.81 2.13
CA GLN A 321 22.73 -27.01 3.56
C GLN A 321 22.59 -28.49 3.90
N CYS A 322 23.27 -28.89 4.97
CA CYS A 322 23.22 -30.23 5.53
C CYS A 322 22.83 -30.15 7.00
N GLU A 323 21.80 -30.89 7.39
CA GLU A 323 21.34 -30.96 8.76
C GLU A 323 21.65 -32.32 9.35
N ARG A 324 21.87 -32.38 10.67
CA ARG A 324 21.99 -33.67 11.36
C ARG A 324 20.69 -34.43 11.20
N ASN A 325 20.80 -35.64 10.69
CA ASN A 325 19.68 -36.56 10.60
C ASN A 325 19.18 -36.86 12.02
N PRO A 326 17.95 -36.44 12.37
CA PRO A 326 17.38 -36.73 13.69
C PRO A 326 17.18 -38.23 13.90
N CYS A 327 17.11 -39.01 12.81
CA CYS A 327 16.91 -40.44 12.81
C CYS A 327 17.72 -41.17 11.73
N PRO A 328 18.93 -41.67 12.06
CA PRO A 328 19.67 -42.57 11.19
C PRO A 328 18.84 -43.81 10.86
N MET A 329 18.83 -44.23 9.59
CA MET A 329 18.05 -45.40 9.13
C MET A 329 18.38 -46.70 9.89
N GLU A 330 19.58 -46.78 10.49
CA GLU A 330 20.06 -47.94 11.25
C GLU A 330 19.68 -47.92 12.75
N SER A 331 19.07 -46.83 13.24
CA SER A 331 18.70 -46.69 14.64
C SER A 331 17.45 -47.51 14.99
N ARG A 332 17.60 -48.52 15.85
CA ARG A 332 16.49 -49.37 16.33
C ARG A 332 15.48 -48.63 17.22
N SER A 333 15.85 -47.49 17.80
CA SER A 333 15.00 -46.69 18.70
C SER A 333 14.17 -45.63 17.97
N CYS A 334 14.56 -45.23 16.75
CA CYS A 334 13.85 -44.22 15.96
C CYS A 334 12.42 -44.58 15.50
N PRO A 335 12.07 -45.84 15.18
CA PRO A 335 10.70 -46.21 14.82
C PRO A 335 9.69 -45.99 15.96
N LEU A 336 10.17 -45.94 17.21
CA LEU A 336 9.37 -45.80 18.43
C LEU A 336 9.44 -44.39 19.03
N ALA A 337 10.37 -43.55 18.57
CA ALA A 337 10.44 -42.15 18.95
C ALA A 337 9.29 -41.38 18.28
N PRO A 338 8.69 -40.35 18.92
CA PRO A 338 7.77 -39.44 18.25
C PRO A 338 8.47 -38.91 16.99
N LYS A 339 7.91 -39.25 15.81
CA LYS A 339 8.55 -39.01 14.50
C LYS A 339 8.95 -37.53 14.41
N SER A 340 10.26 -37.30 14.48
CA SER A 340 11.05 -36.07 14.29
C SER A 340 10.26 -34.77 14.05
N VAL A 341 10.37 -33.82 14.99
CA VAL A 341 10.15 -32.41 14.70
C VAL A 341 11.24 -31.97 13.73
N SER A 342 10.89 -31.79 12.45
CA SER A 342 11.76 -31.20 11.45
C SER A 342 11.41 -29.71 11.33
N TYR A 343 12.41 -28.85 11.52
CA TYR A 343 12.25 -27.41 11.34
C TYR A 343 12.66 -27.07 9.91
N HIS A 344 11.66 -26.86 9.04
CA HIS A 344 11.91 -26.40 7.68
C HIS A 344 11.57 -24.91 7.61
N TYR A 345 12.60 -24.09 7.41
CA TYR A 345 12.46 -22.66 7.22
C TYR A 345 12.34 -22.39 5.72
N LEU A 346 11.19 -21.90 5.28
CA LEU A 346 10.94 -21.48 3.91
C LEU A 346 10.68 -19.96 3.94
N SER A 347 11.64 -19.17 3.45
CA SER A 347 11.43 -17.74 3.24
C SER A 347 10.59 -17.55 1.97
N LEU A 348 9.46 -16.86 2.10
CA LEU A 348 8.55 -16.56 0.99
C LEU A 348 8.50 -15.04 0.78
N PRO A 349 8.39 -14.59 -0.48
CA PRO A 349 8.31 -13.15 -0.77
C PRO A 349 7.03 -12.53 -0.20
N SER A 350 7.10 -11.26 0.18
CA SER A 350 5.97 -10.49 0.75
C SER A 350 4.76 -10.40 -0.18
N ASN A 351 4.95 -10.52 -1.49
CA ASN A 351 3.92 -10.44 -2.52
C ASN A 351 3.45 -11.81 -3.05
N LEU A 352 3.55 -12.86 -2.22
CA LEU A 352 3.16 -14.22 -2.60
C LEU A 352 1.72 -14.26 -3.17
N ARG A 353 1.60 -14.59 -4.46
CA ARG A 353 0.30 -14.70 -5.13
C ARG A 353 -0.41 -15.96 -4.68
N THR A 354 -1.62 -15.82 -4.15
CA THR A 354 -2.46 -16.97 -3.78
C THR A 354 -3.35 -17.43 -4.96
N PRO A 355 -3.65 -18.75 -5.05
CA PRO A 355 -3.23 -19.83 -4.14
C PRO A 355 -1.75 -20.24 -4.34
N ALA A 356 -1.03 -20.49 -3.23
CA ALA A 356 0.38 -20.87 -3.22
C ALA A 356 0.62 -22.15 -2.40
N THR A 357 1.28 -23.15 -3.00
CA THR A 357 1.66 -24.39 -2.30
C THR A 357 2.87 -24.11 -1.40
N LEU A 358 2.70 -24.30 -0.09
CA LEU A 358 3.74 -24.04 0.90
C LEU A 358 4.59 -25.28 1.18
N PHE A 359 3.93 -26.43 1.36
CA PHE A 359 4.60 -27.68 1.71
C PHE A 359 4.03 -28.84 0.89
N ARG A 360 4.93 -29.75 0.48
CA ARG A 360 4.59 -31.07 -0.05
C ARG A 360 4.97 -32.12 0.99
N MET A 361 4.03 -33.00 1.30
CA MET A 361 4.20 -34.07 2.28
C MET A 361 4.09 -35.43 1.58
N ALA A 362 4.98 -36.33 1.96
CA ALA A 362 5.01 -37.71 1.49
C ALA A 362 5.45 -38.63 2.63
N THR A 363 5.16 -39.93 2.51
CA THR A 363 5.68 -40.93 3.44
C THR A 363 7.03 -41.46 2.96
N ALA A 364 8.00 -41.55 3.86
CA ALA A 364 9.24 -42.26 3.59
C ALA A 364 9.02 -43.76 3.81
N SER A 365 9.07 -44.54 2.73
CA SER A 365 9.03 -46.01 2.81
C SER A 365 10.45 -46.55 2.95
N ALA A 366 10.68 -47.47 3.89
CA ALA A 366 11.97 -48.14 3.99
C ALA A 366 12.24 -49.00 2.74
N PRO A 367 13.49 -49.07 2.24
CA PRO A 367 13.82 -49.92 1.09
C PRO A 367 13.36 -51.37 1.32
N GLY A 368 12.61 -51.94 0.36
CA GLY A 368 12.17 -53.34 0.40
C GLY A 368 10.86 -53.63 1.14
N ARG A 369 10.15 -52.61 1.67
CA ARG A 369 8.76 -52.75 2.10
C ARG A 369 7.82 -52.03 1.12
N PRO A 370 6.68 -52.62 0.73
CA PRO A 370 5.66 -51.88 0.00
C PRO A 370 5.22 -50.70 0.88
N GLY A 371 5.43 -49.48 0.37
CA GLY A 371 4.92 -48.26 0.99
C GLY A 371 3.39 -48.25 1.03
N PRO A 372 2.75 -47.31 1.74
CA PRO A 372 1.30 -47.19 1.73
C PRO A 372 0.80 -46.94 0.29
N ASP A 373 -0.27 -47.64 -0.11
CA ASP A 373 -0.90 -47.47 -1.43
C ASP A 373 -1.71 -46.18 -1.53
N SER A 374 -2.12 -45.63 -0.38
CA SER A 374 -2.92 -44.42 -0.32
C SER A 374 -2.66 -43.63 0.96
N LEU A 375 -2.46 -42.33 0.81
CA LEU A 375 -2.50 -41.36 1.90
C LEU A 375 -3.82 -40.59 1.88
N ARG A 376 -4.32 -40.26 3.07
CA ARG A 376 -5.38 -39.27 3.28
C ARG A 376 -4.82 -38.12 4.09
N PHE A 377 -5.17 -36.90 3.70
CA PHE A 377 -4.73 -35.69 4.35
C PHE A 377 -5.93 -34.90 4.85
N GLY A 378 -5.76 -34.21 5.97
CA GLY A 378 -6.77 -33.34 6.56
C GLY A 378 -6.14 -32.22 7.37
N ILE A 379 -6.98 -31.25 7.73
CA ILE A 379 -6.64 -30.24 8.73
C ILE A 379 -7.36 -30.68 10.02
N ALA A 380 -6.58 -31.08 11.02
CA ALA A 380 -7.08 -31.55 12.30
C ALA A 380 -7.49 -30.38 13.21
N GLY A 381 -6.88 -29.21 13.01
CA GLY A 381 -7.14 -27.98 13.76
C GLY A 381 -6.30 -26.82 13.24
N GLY A 382 -6.57 -25.60 13.69
CA GLY A 382 -5.80 -24.44 13.25
C GLY A 382 -6.42 -23.14 13.72
N GLY A 383 -6.38 -22.89 15.03
CA GLY A 383 -7.05 -21.80 15.76
C GLY A 383 -7.38 -20.58 14.90
N ASP A 384 -6.42 -19.66 14.76
CA ASP A 384 -6.53 -18.40 14.01
C ASP A 384 -6.32 -18.59 12.49
N ALA A 385 -5.96 -19.81 12.06
CA ALA A 385 -5.60 -20.17 10.69
C ALA A 385 -6.76 -20.78 9.88
N ARG A 386 -7.97 -20.87 10.45
CA ARG A 386 -9.14 -21.47 9.80
C ARG A 386 -9.49 -20.73 8.51
N GLY A 387 -9.51 -21.47 7.40
CA GLY A 387 -9.86 -20.94 6.07
C GLY A 387 -8.70 -20.25 5.32
N LEU A 388 -7.54 -20.05 5.95
CA LEU A 388 -6.34 -19.55 5.26
C LEU A 388 -5.61 -20.66 4.50
N PHE A 389 -5.73 -21.91 4.96
CA PHE A 389 -5.05 -23.07 4.40
C PHE A 389 -6.03 -24.13 3.92
N VAL A 390 -5.67 -24.81 2.84
CA VAL A 390 -6.37 -25.99 2.32
C VAL A 390 -5.38 -27.12 2.12
N MET A 391 -5.79 -28.33 2.50
CA MET A 391 -5.07 -29.56 2.18
C MET A 391 -5.63 -30.17 0.91
N GLN A 392 -4.74 -30.44 -0.06
CA GLN A 392 -5.09 -31.10 -1.31
C GLN A 392 -4.23 -32.35 -1.52
N ARG A 393 -4.84 -33.43 -2.02
CA ARG A 393 -4.10 -34.61 -2.47
C ARG A 393 -3.50 -34.33 -3.84
N SER A 394 -2.18 -34.47 -3.99
CA SER A 394 -1.48 -34.25 -5.27
C SER A 394 -1.43 -35.56 -6.08
N ASP A 395 -1.07 -36.68 -5.43
CA ASP A 395 -1.17 -38.03 -6.01
C ASP A 395 -1.52 -39.09 -4.95
N ARG A 396 -1.29 -40.39 -5.24
CA ARG A 396 -1.63 -41.44 -4.28
C ARG A 396 -0.82 -41.40 -2.98
N GLN A 397 0.39 -40.86 -3.04
CA GLN A 397 1.43 -40.90 -2.01
C GLN A 397 1.90 -39.51 -1.55
N THR A 398 1.30 -38.44 -2.06
CA THR A 398 1.68 -37.06 -1.76
C THR A 398 0.48 -36.14 -1.51
N GLY A 399 0.68 -35.19 -0.62
CA GLY A 399 -0.27 -34.14 -0.25
C GLY A 399 0.37 -32.77 -0.25
N GLU A 400 -0.43 -31.75 -0.51
CA GLU A 400 -0.03 -30.35 -0.60
C GLU A 400 -0.80 -29.51 0.42
N LEU A 401 -0.07 -28.71 1.20
CA LEU A 401 -0.64 -27.64 2.02
C LEU A 401 -0.58 -26.34 1.22
N ILE A 402 -1.74 -25.77 0.93
CA ILE A 402 -1.90 -24.61 0.05
C ILE A 402 -2.43 -23.43 0.87
N LEU A 403 -1.72 -22.30 0.78
CA LEU A 403 -2.21 -21.02 1.27
C LEU A 403 -3.17 -20.43 0.22
N VAL A 404 -4.42 -20.21 0.60
CA VAL A 404 -5.48 -19.72 -0.30
C VAL A 404 -5.76 -18.22 -0.16
N GLN A 405 -5.30 -17.60 0.93
CA GLN A 405 -5.50 -16.17 1.22
C GLN A 405 -4.17 -15.47 1.49
N THR A 406 -4.05 -14.22 1.06
CA THR A 406 -2.86 -13.39 1.32
C THR A 406 -2.74 -13.08 2.80
N LEU A 407 -1.52 -13.19 3.33
CA LEU A 407 -1.23 -12.89 4.73
C LEU A 407 -0.86 -11.41 4.88
N THR A 408 -1.38 -10.74 5.92
CA THR A 408 -1.14 -9.32 6.18
C THR A 408 -0.57 -9.11 7.57
N GLY A 409 0.46 -8.25 7.69
CA GLY A 409 1.00 -7.79 8.98
C GLY A 409 1.88 -8.82 9.70
N PRO A 410 2.55 -8.40 10.79
CA PRO A 410 3.33 -9.31 11.62
C PRO A 410 2.39 -10.20 12.43
N GLN A 411 2.41 -11.50 12.16
CA GLN A 411 1.57 -12.46 12.86
C GLN A 411 2.20 -13.86 12.86
N GLU A 412 1.89 -14.65 13.88
CA GLU A 412 2.21 -16.08 13.94
C GLU A 412 0.92 -16.87 13.74
N LEU A 413 0.91 -17.71 12.70
CA LEU A 413 -0.20 -18.60 12.39
C LEU A 413 0.23 -20.04 12.64
N SER A 414 -0.70 -20.87 13.14
CA SER A 414 -0.46 -22.29 13.31
C SER A 414 -1.61 -23.13 12.75
N VAL A 415 -1.24 -24.19 12.01
CA VAL A 415 -2.18 -25.16 11.46
C VAL A 415 -1.71 -26.57 11.79
N ASP A 416 -2.62 -27.38 12.33
CA ASP A 416 -2.40 -28.79 12.64
C ASP A 416 -2.93 -29.62 11.47
N VAL A 417 -2.03 -30.31 10.80
CA VAL A 417 -2.30 -31.17 9.63
C VAL A 417 -2.24 -32.61 10.08
N ASP A 418 -3.21 -33.42 9.65
CA ASP A 418 -3.17 -34.87 9.84
C ASP A 418 -3.00 -35.63 8.53
N MET A 419 -2.24 -36.71 8.60
CA MET A 419 -1.99 -37.63 7.51
C MET A 419 -2.29 -39.06 7.99
N ALA A 420 -3.18 -39.76 7.30
CA ALA A 420 -3.52 -41.15 7.57
C ALA A 420 -2.99 -42.06 6.46
N GLU A 421 -2.29 -43.11 6.86
CA GLU A 421 -1.70 -44.11 5.97
C GLU A 421 -2.66 -45.30 5.82
N TYR A 422 -2.85 -45.74 4.56
CA TYR A 422 -3.63 -46.92 4.23
C TYR A 422 -2.83 -47.86 3.32
N LEU A 423 -2.90 -49.15 3.62
CA LEU A 423 -2.37 -50.25 2.81
C LEU A 423 -3.52 -51.23 2.56
N ASP A 424 -3.80 -51.58 1.31
CA ASP A 424 -4.93 -52.46 0.97
C ASP A 424 -6.28 -52.06 1.62
N ARG A 425 -6.55 -50.74 1.69
CA ARG A 425 -7.73 -50.13 2.34
C ARG A 425 -7.80 -50.31 3.86
N THR A 426 -6.80 -50.90 4.49
CA THR A 426 -6.69 -50.99 5.95
C THR A 426 -5.93 -49.78 6.50
N PHE A 427 -6.43 -49.20 7.58
CA PHE A 427 -5.75 -48.10 8.28
C PHE A 427 -4.48 -48.63 8.96
N GLN A 428 -3.35 -47.98 8.71
CA GLN A 428 -2.05 -48.38 9.25
C GLN A 428 -1.64 -47.45 10.40
N ALA A 429 -1.60 -46.15 10.13
CA ALA A 429 -1.12 -45.16 11.08
C ALA A 429 -1.72 -43.78 10.80
N LYS A 430 -1.74 -42.94 11.83
CA LYS A 430 -2.07 -41.51 11.74
C LYS A 430 -0.88 -40.69 12.21
N HIS A 431 -0.55 -39.67 11.44
CA HIS A 431 0.51 -38.70 11.70
C HIS A 431 -0.11 -37.33 11.87
N LEU A 432 0.44 -36.54 12.81
CA LEU A 432 -0.02 -35.20 13.12
C LEU A 432 1.19 -34.28 13.09
N ALA A 433 1.10 -33.21 12.32
CA ALA A 433 2.16 -32.22 12.15
C ALA A 433 1.60 -30.83 12.43
N ARG A 434 2.35 -30.01 13.16
CA ARG A 434 2.02 -28.61 13.41
C ARG A 434 2.90 -27.74 12.52
N VAL A 435 2.29 -27.02 11.59
CA VAL A 435 2.98 -26.04 10.75
C VAL A 435 2.79 -24.66 11.39
N ARG A 436 3.91 -23.97 11.64
CA ARG A 436 3.91 -22.58 12.10
C ARG A 436 4.39 -21.68 10.97
N VAL A 437 3.64 -20.60 10.71
CA VAL A 437 3.97 -19.58 9.72
C VAL A 437 4.18 -18.28 10.46
N LEU A 438 5.37 -17.72 10.33
CA LEU A 438 5.75 -16.42 10.90
C LEU A 438 5.74 -15.40 9.76
N VAL A 439 4.84 -14.43 9.84
CA VAL A 439 4.82 -13.30 8.91
C VAL A 439 5.66 -12.20 9.54
N SER A 440 6.76 -11.86 8.89
CA SER A 440 7.68 -10.82 9.36
C SER A 440 7.11 -9.43 9.05
N PRO A 441 7.34 -8.43 9.93
CA PRO A 441 7.12 -7.02 9.58
C PRO A 441 8.18 -6.48 8.59
N TYR A 442 9.26 -7.22 8.38
CA TYR A 442 10.35 -6.89 7.47
C TYR A 442 10.27 -7.74 6.20
N GLU A 443 10.48 -7.13 5.04
CA GLU A 443 10.71 -7.87 3.79
C GLU A 443 12.13 -8.45 3.83
N PHE A 444 12.25 -9.78 3.78
CA PHE A 444 13.52 -10.51 3.75
C PHE A 444 13.83 -11.02 2.35
#